data_AF-S5LVT7-F1
#
_entry.id   AF-S5LVT7-F1
#
_cell.length_a   1.000
_cell.length_b   1.000
_cell.length_c   1.000
_cell.angle_alpha   90.00
_cell.angle_beta   90.00
_cell.angle_gamma   90.00
#
_symmetry.space_group_name_H-M   'P 1'
#
loop_
_entity.id
_entity.type
_entity.pdbx_description
1 polymer ?
#
loop_
_entity_poly.entity_id
_entity_poly.type
_entity_poly.pdbx_seq_one_letter_code
_entity_poly.pdbx_strand_id
1 'polypeptide(L)'
;MIEWYMIILELLGYIFLIFSSITLIWITFGYIIFFLNKNELKINFYFLAINLFIFVTLIIFTTFWLLTLKVPESLNGYDKSNEAAKILLAGMTIAFGIISIISFLLSFSLSRYFGFIKDEENNRKILFGKFYLRRNKRNIKKG
;
A
#
# COMPACT_ATOMS: atom_id res chain seq x y z
N MET A 1 -18.95 31.81 -1.61
CA MET A 1 -17.92 31.04 -2.34
C MET A 1 -17.02 30.20 -1.44
N ILE A 2 -16.69 30.66 -0.22
CA ILE A 2 -15.78 29.97 0.72
C ILE A 2 -16.32 28.61 1.26
N GLU A 3 -17.63 28.41 1.35
CA GLU A 3 -18.16 27.15 1.90
C GLU A 3 -18.06 25.96 0.93
N TRP A 4 -18.24 26.20 -0.37
CA TRP A 4 -18.23 25.13 -1.37
C TRP A 4 -16.85 24.47 -1.52
N TYR A 5 -15.75 25.22 -1.35
CA TYR A 5 -14.42 24.60 -1.45
C TYR A 5 -14.10 23.72 -0.23
N MET A 6 -14.62 24.03 0.97
CA MET A 6 -14.43 23.19 2.16
C MET A 6 -15.10 21.84 1.96
N ILE A 7 -16.31 21.83 1.39
CA ILE A 7 -17.04 20.62 1.02
C ILE A 7 -16.25 19.80 -0.01
N ILE A 8 -15.68 20.45 -1.02
CA ILE A 8 -14.85 19.78 -2.04
C ILE A 8 -13.60 19.13 -1.40
N LEU A 9 -12.92 19.84 -0.50
CA LEU A 9 -11.74 19.29 0.20
C LEU A 9 -12.09 18.10 1.08
N GLU A 10 -13.22 18.17 1.79
CA GLU A 10 -13.70 17.05 2.60
C GLU A 10 -14.04 15.82 1.73
N LEU A 11 -14.79 16.02 0.63
CA LEU A 11 -15.10 14.97 -0.35
C LEU A 11 -13.83 14.36 -0.95
N LEU A 12 -12.84 15.17 -1.30
CA LEU A 12 -11.53 14.71 -1.78
C LEU A 12 -10.84 13.83 -0.73
N GLY A 13 -10.83 14.25 0.53
CA GLY A 13 -10.24 13.47 1.60
C GLY A 13 -10.94 12.12 1.82
N TYR A 14 -12.26 12.05 1.69
CA TYR A 14 -12.96 10.75 1.70
C TYR A 14 -12.60 9.86 0.51
N ILE A 15 -12.43 10.42 -0.68
CA ILE A 15 -11.92 9.66 -1.84
C ILE A 15 -10.53 9.10 -1.53
N PHE A 16 -9.63 9.89 -0.95
CA PHE A 16 -8.30 9.43 -0.55
C PHE A 16 -8.36 8.38 0.57
N LEU A 17 -9.33 8.46 1.47
CA LEU A 17 -9.57 7.46 2.50
C LEU A 17 -9.97 6.10 1.89
N ILE A 18 -10.74 6.10 0.80
CA ILE A 18 -11.03 4.88 0.03
C ILE A 18 -9.75 4.30 -0.57
N PHE A 19 -8.90 5.13 -1.20
CA PHE A 19 -7.60 4.66 -1.74
C PHE A 19 -6.69 4.08 -0.64
N SER A 20 -6.60 4.76 0.50
CA SER A 20 -5.88 4.29 1.68
C SER A 20 -6.42 2.93 2.14
N SER A 21 -7.75 2.79 2.27
CA SER A 21 -8.40 1.53 2.67
C SER A 21 -8.13 0.39 1.69
N ILE A 22 -8.22 0.63 0.38
CA ILE A 22 -7.88 -0.36 -0.65
C ILE A 22 -6.41 -0.76 -0.54
N THR A 23 -5.52 0.19 -0.28
CA THR A 23 -4.08 -0.07 -0.09
C THR A 23 -3.84 -0.96 1.11
N LEU A 24 -4.51 -0.70 2.25
CA LEU A 24 -4.41 -1.52 3.46
C LEU A 24 -4.93 -2.94 3.24
N ILE A 25 -6.04 -3.09 2.52
CA ILE A 25 -6.57 -4.41 2.12
C ILE A 25 -5.55 -5.14 1.25
N TRP A 26 -4.96 -4.46 0.26
CA TRP A 26 -3.96 -5.04 -0.64
C TRP A 26 -2.72 -5.51 0.10
N ILE A 27 -2.22 -4.71 1.04
CA ILE A 27 -1.10 -5.07 1.92
C ILE A 27 -1.43 -6.32 2.73
N THR A 28 -2.64 -6.41 3.28
CA THR A 28 -3.09 -7.54 4.09
C THR A 28 -3.16 -8.83 3.26
N PHE A 29 -3.72 -8.78 2.05
CA PHE A 29 -3.73 -9.93 1.13
C PHE A 29 -2.32 -10.34 0.71
N GLY A 30 -1.47 -9.36 0.40
CA GLY A 30 -0.06 -9.59 0.09
C GLY A 30 0.65 -10.35 1.21
N TYR A 31 0.41 -9.96 2.46
CA TYR A 31 0.96 -10.65 3.64
C TYR A 31 0.43 -12.08 3.82
N ILE A 32 -0.88 -12.32 3.63
CA ILE A 32 -1.49 -13.65 3.77
C ILE A 32 -0.93 -14.63 2.73
N ILE A 33 -0.93 -14.24 1.44
CA ILE A 33 -0.39 -15.06 0.34
C ILE A 33 1.07 -15.43 0.60
N PHE A 34 1.78 -14.49 1.18
CA PHE A 34 3.17 -14.61 1.51
C PHE A 34 3.46 -15.50 2.72
N PHE A 35 2.67 -15.40 3.81
CA PHE A 35 2.82 -16.25 4.99
C PHE A 35 2.64 -17.73 4.64
N LEU A 36 1.78 -18.01 3.65
CA LEU A 36 1.59 -19.35 3.09
C LEU A 36 2.82 -19.88 2.32
N ASN A 37 3.73 -19.02 1.85
CA ASN A 37 4.93 -19.40 1.12
C ASN A 37 6.18 -19.32 2.03
N LYS A 38 6.45 -20.41 2.76
CA LYS A 38 7.50 -20.53 3.80
C LYS A 38 8.96 -20.40 3.34
N ASN A 39 9.26 -20.14 2.07
CA ASN A 39 10.57 -20.50 1.53
C ASN A 39 11.67 -19.43 1.52
N GLU A 40 11.40 -18.13 1.75
CA GLU A 40 12.46 -17.10 1.65
C GLU A 40 12.46 -16.04 2.76
N LEU A 41 12.87 -16.43 3.97
CA LEU A 41 12.90 -15.58 5.18
C LEU A 41 13.48 -14.15 5.01
N LYS A 42 14.47 -13.94 4.14
CA LYS A 42 15.12 -12.62 3.95
C LYS A 42 14.33 -11.66 3.07
N ILE A 43 13.95 -12.09 1.86
CA ILE A 43 13.05 -11.32 0.98
C ILE A 43 11.75 -11.03 1.73
N ASN A 44 11.38 -11.99 2.57
CA ASN A 44 10.22 -11.88 3.40
C ASN A 44 10.27 -10.72 4.40
N PHE A 45 11.39 -10.55 5.10
CA PHE A 45 11.51 -9.48 6.08
C PHE A 45 11.43 -8.08 5.44
N TYR A 46 12.09 -7.85 4.30
CA TYR A 46 12.07 -6.54 3.62
C TYR A 46 10.69 -6.18 3.09
N PHE A 47 9.98 -7.13 2.48
CA PHE A 47 8.60 -6.91 2.02
C PHE A 47 7.66 -6.57 3.19
N LEU A 48 7.81 -7.29 4.30
CA LEU A 48 7.05 -7.02 5.52
C LEU A 48 7.35 -5.62 6.09
N ALA A 49 8.62 -5.26 6.21
CA ALA A 49 9.04 -3.97 6.76
C ALA A 49 8.52 -2.79 5.94
N ILE A 50 8.60 -2.86 4.61
CA ILE A 50 8.10 -1.80 3.71
C ILE A 50 6.58 -1.66 3.83
N ASN A 51 5.85 -2.78 3.82
CA ASN A 51 4.40 -2.77 3.98
C ASN A 51 3.95 -2.24 5.35
N LEU A 52 4.66 -2.60 6.42
CA LEU A 52 4.40 -2.10 7.77
C LEU A 52 4.65 -0.59 7.86
N PHE A 53 5.73 -0.11 7.22
CA PHE A 53 6.02 1.32 7.14
C PHE A 53 4.90 2.09 6.41
N ILE A 54 4.45 1.58 5.27
CA ILE A 54 3.33 2.16 4.51
C ILE A 54 2.05 2.18 5.36
N PHE A 55 1.74 1.07 6.03
CA PHE A 55 0.59 0.92 6.92
C PHE A 55 0.59 1.99 8.02
N VAL A 56 1.69 2.12 8.76
CA VAL A 56 1.83 3.11 9.83
C VAL A 56 1.70 4.53 9.29
N THR A 57 2.33 4.82 8.14
CA THR A 57 2.25 6.13 7.50
C THR A 57 0.82 6.50 7.13
N LEU A 58 0.06 5.58 6.53
CA LEU A 58 -1.34 5.81 6.17
C LEU A 58 -2.23 6.04 7.39
N ILE A 59 -2.03 5.31 8.49
CA ILE A 59 -2.77 5.53 9.74
C ILE A 59 -2.48 6.91 10.31
N ILE A 60 -1.20 7.30 10.36
CA ILE A 60 -0.79 8.61 10.87
C ILE A 60 -1.47 9.73 10.08
N PHE A 61 -1.38 9.69 8.73
CA PHE A 61 -1.96 10.73 7.89
C PHE A 61 -3.49 10.73 7.92
N THR A 62 -4.13 9.57 7.98
CA THR A 62 -5.60 9.47 8.13
C THR A 62 -6.04 10.10 9.45
N THR A 63 -5.33 9.80 10.54
CA THR A 63 -5.65 10.33 11.87
C THR A 63 -5.46 11.85 11.90
N PHE A 64 -4.35 12.36 11.38
CA PHE A 64 -4.12 13.80 11.28
C PHE A 64 -5.18 14.50 10.42
N TRP A 65 -5.58 13.90 9.30
CA TRP A 65 -6.62 14.47 8.44
C TRP A 65 -7.98 14.53 9.16
N LEU A 66 -8.38 13.44 9.84
CA LEU A 66 -9.60 13.41 10.66
C LEU A 66 -9.56 14.43 11.80
N LEU A 67 -8.39 14.65 12.42
CA LEU A 67 -8.22 15.70 13.41
C LEU A 67 -8.41 17.09 12.78
N THR A 68 -7.84 17.35 11.60
CA THR A 68 -8.03 18.63 10.90
C THR A 68 -9.47 18.90 10.49
N LEU A 69 -10.30 17.88 10.29
CA LEU A 69 -11.76 18.04 10.11
C LEU A 69 -12.48 18.45 11.40
N LYS A 70 -11.96 18.09 12.58
CA LYS A 70 -12.56 18.42 13.89
C LYS A 70 -12.05 19.73 14.49
N VAL A 71 -10.89 20.21 14.05
CA VAL A 71 -10.37 21.55 14.39
C VAL A 71 -11.37 22.68 14.08
N PRO A 72 -12.06 22.71 12.92
CA PRO A 72 -13.08 23.72 12.65
C PRO A 72 -14.32 23.61 13.55
N GLU A 73 -14.65 22.42 14.08
CA GLU A 73 -15.82 22.23 14.97
C GLU A 73 -15.53 22.49 16.45
N SER A 74 -14.29 22.29 16.91
CA SER A 74 -13.92 22.36 18.33
C SER A 74 -13.44 23.74 18.81
N LEU A 75 -13.15 24.67 17.88
CA LEU A 75 -12.88 26.06 18.19
C LEU A 75 -14.22 26.81 18.37
N ASN A 76 -14.68 26.88 19.63
CA ASN A 76 -15.81 27.71 20.04
C ASN A 76 -15.61 29.15 19.52
N GLY A 77 -16.37 29.54 18.50
CA GLY A 77 -16.15 30.78 17.73
C GLY A 77 -15.55 30.52 16.35
N TYR A 78 -16.11 29.56 15.60
CA TYR A 78 -15.80 29.34 14.19
C TYR A 78 -16.24 30.54 13.37
N ASP A 79 -15.40 31.57 13.39
CA ASP A 79 -15.48 32.60 12.38
C ASP A 79 -15.03 31.95 11.08
N LYS A 80 -15.96 31.86 10.11
CA LYS A 80 -15.69 31.38 8.74
C LYS A 80 -14.61 32.21 8.04
N SER A 81 -14.00 33.18 8.71
CA SER A 81 -12.86 34.00 8.34
C SER A 81 -11.48 33.43 8.75
N ASN A 82 -11.38 32.35 9.55
CA ASN A 82 -10.07 31.83 9.99
C ASN A 82 -9.32 31.13 8.84
N GLU A 83 -8.63 31.93 8.03
CA GLU A 83 -7.85 31.53 6.87
C GLU A 83 -6.78 30.50 7.20
N ALA A 84 -6.19 30.56 8.40
CA ALA A 84 -5.15 29.62 8.83
C ALA A 84 -5.68 28.18 8.95
N ALA A 85 -6.87 27.99 9.54
CA ALA A 85 -7.48 26.66 9.68
C ALA A 85 -7.83 26.04 8.31
N LYS A 86 -8.26 26.89 7.37
CA LYS A 86 -8.61 26.47 6.00
C LYS A 86 -7.40 26.05 5.19
N ILE A 87 -6.31 26.82 5.31
CA ILE A 87 -5.02 26.49 4.68
C ILE A 87 -4.49 25.18 5.26
N LEU A 88 -4.60 24.99 6.59
CA LEU A 88 -4.20 23.74 7.24
C LEU A 88 -4.99 22.54 6.71
N LEU A 89 -6.33 22.65 6.61
CA LEU A 89 -7.17 21.58 6.08
C LEU A 89 -6.82 21.26 4.61
N ALA A 90 -6.65 22.29 3.78
CA ALA A 90 -6.28 22.11 2.37
C ALA A 90 -4.91 21.42 2.24
N GLY A 91 -3.91 21.92 2.98
CA GLY A 91 -2.56 21.34 3.00
C GLY A 91 -2.55 19.89 3.47
N MET A 92 -3.28 19.59 4.56
CA MET A 92 -3.39 18.23 5.09
C MET A 92 -4.11 17.28 4.13
N THR A 93 -5.16 17.76 3.46
CA THR A 93 -5.92 16.98 2.47
C THR A 93 -5.06 16.65 1.24
N ILE A 94 -4.29 17.62 0.74
CA ILE A 94 -3.37 17.40 -0.39
C ILE A 94 -2.25 16.44 0.01
N ALA A 95 -1.64 16.63 1.18
CA ALA A 95 -0.59 15.74 1.68
C ALA A 95 -1.10 14.31 1.85
N PHE A 96 -2.29 14.15 2.46
CA PHE A 96 -2.95 12.85 2.59
C PHE A 96 -3.24 12.21 1.23
N GLY A 97 -3.70 12.98 0.25
CA GLY A 97 -3.94 12.49 -1.11
C GLY A 97 -2.68 11.99 -1.80
N ILE A 98 -1.59 12.78 -1.78
CA ILE A 98 -0.30 12.40 -2.36
C ILE A 98 0.21 11.11 -1.73
N ILE A 99 0.20 11.03 -0.40
CA ILE A 99 0.69 9.85 0.33
C ILE A 99 -0.18 8.63 0.08
N SER A 100 -1.51 8.79 -0.02
CA SER A 100 -2.41 7.69 -0.34
C SER A 100 -2.16 7.13 -1.74
N ILE A 101 -1.98 8.00 -2.74
CA ILE A 101 -1.70 7.59 -4.13
C ILE A 101 -0.33 6.93 -4.24
N ILE A 102 0.72 7.53 -3.66
CA ILE A 102 2.07 6.94 -3.69
C ILE A 102 2.08 5.59 -2.98
N SER A 103 1.42 5.48 -1.82
CA SER A 103 1.32 4.23 -1.06
C SER A 103 0.60 3.14 -1.87
N PHE A 104 -0.48 3.48 -2.56
CA PHE A 104 -1.20 2.57 -3.44
C PHE A 104 -0.31 2.07 -4.58
N LEU A 105 0.35 2.98 -5.30
CA LEU A 105 1.23 2.64 -6.43
C LEU A 105 2.44 1.80 -5.99
N LEU A 106 3.03 2.11 -4.83
CA LEU A 106 4.13 1.33 -4.25
C LEU A 106 3.67 -0.08 -3.86
N SER A 107 2.56 -0.19 -3.13
CA SER A 107 1.99 -1.48 -2.73
C SER A 107 1.67 -2.36 -3.94
N PHE A 108 1.06 -1.76 -4.98
CA PHE A 108 0.77 -2.45 -6.23
C PHE A 108 2.04 -2.91 -6.95
N SER A 109 3.03 -2.03 -7.10
CA SER A 109 4.30 -2.33 -7.77
C SER A 109 5.09 -3.43 -7.05
N LEU A 110 5.18 -3.34 -5.72
CA LEU A 110 5.84 -4.35 -4.89
C LEU A 110 5.15 -5.70 -5.04
N SER A 111 3.82 -5.75 -4.99
CA SER A 111 3.08 -7.01 -5.16
C SER A 111 3.37 -7.69 -6.50
N ARG A 112 3.49 -6.91 -7.60
CA ARG A 112 3.87 -7.42 -8.93
C ARG A 112 5.33 -7.89 -8.96
N TYR A 113 6.24 -7.12 -8.39
CA TYR A 113 7.67 -7.45 -8.36
C TYR A 113 7.93 -8.77 -7.63
N PHE A 114 7.34 -8.97 -6.44
CA PHE A 114 7.49 -10.23 -5.70
C PHE A 114 6.76 -11.39 -6.36
N GLY A 115 5.62 -11.15 -7.04
CA GLY A 115 4.98 -12.16 -7.88
C GLY A 115 5.90 -12.64 -9.01
N PHE A 116 6.55 -11.71 -9.71
CA PHE A 116 7.48 -12.04 -10.79
C PHE A 116 8.70 -12.85 -10.32
N ILE A 117 9.30 -12.47 -9.19
CA ILE A 117 10.43 -13.21 -8.61
C ILE A 117 10.04 -14.68 -8.36
N LYS A 118 8.83 -14.89 -7.80
CA LYS A 118 8.32 -16.24 -7.51
C LYS A 118 8.12 -17.07 -8.77
N ASP A 119 7.59 -16.47 -9.84
CA ASP A 119 7.40 -17.15 -11.12
C ASP A 119 8.74 -17.54 -11.77
N GLU A 120 9.75 -16.69 -11.66
CA GLU A 120 11.09 -16.98 -12.18
C GLU A 120 11.74 -18.15 -11.41
N GLU A 121 11.62 -18.17 -10.08
CA GLU A 121 12.16 -19.25 -9.25
C GLU A 121 11.45 -20.60 -9.54
N ASN A 122 10.12 -20.59 -9.67
CA ASN A 122 9.34 -21.77 -10.03
C ASN A 122 9.73 -22.31 -11.42
N ASN A 123 9.91 -21.43 -12.39
CA ASN A 123 10.34 -21.82 -13.73
C ASN A 123 11.74 -22.46 -13.73
N ARG A 124 12.67 -21.94 -12.92
CA ARG A 124 14.00 -22.56 -12.73
C ARG A 124 13.89 -23.97 -12.12
N LYS A 125 13.05 -24.17 -11.10
CA LYS A 125 12.81 -25.50 -10.49
C LYS A 125 12.24 -26.49 -11.50
N ILE A 126 11.28 -26.07 -12.33
CA ILE A 126 10.68 -26.91 -13.38
C ILE A 126 11.71 -27.30 -14.44
N LEU A 127 12.54 -26.36 -14.90
CA LEU A 127 13.62 -26.61 -15.86
C LEU A 127 14.65 -27.60 -15.31
N PHE A 128 15.04 -27.43 -14.05
CA PHE A 128 15.99 -28.31 -13.38
C PHE A 128 15.42 -29.74 -13.21
N GLY A 129 14.16 -29.87 -12.79
CA GLY A 129 13.48 -31.17 -12.71
C GLY A 129 13.36 -31.86 -14.07
N LYS A 130 13.01 -31.12 -15.13
CA LYS A 130 12.99 -31.64 -16.52
C LYS A 130 14.36 -32.11 -16.97
N PHE A 131 15.44 -31.41 -16.61
CA PHE A 131 16.81 -31.82 -16.95
C PHE A 131 17.20 -33.12 -16.25
N TYR A 132 16.94 -33.25 -14.95
CA TYR A 132 17.20 -34.47 -14.19
C TYR A 132 16.43 -35.68 -14.71
N LEU A 133 15.13 -35.52 -15.00
CA LEU A 133 14.30 -36.57 -15.60
C LEU A 133 14.82 -37.03 -16.96
N ARG A 134 15.25 -36.09 -17.81
CA ARG A 134 15.86 -36.40 -19.12
C ARG A 134 17.19 -37.13 -18.96
N ARG A 135 18.03 -36.76 -17.98
CA ARG A 135 19.31 -37.42 -17.70
C ARG A 135 19.11 -38.84 -17.19
N ASN A 136 18.17 -39.05 -16.26
CA ASN A 136 17.84 -40.39 -15.77
C ASN A 136 17.28 -41.30 -16.87
N LYS A 137 16.38 -40.81 -17.73
CA LYS A 137 15.88 -41.59 -18.87
C LYS A 137 16.99 -42.03 -19.84
N ARG A 138 18.03 -41.20 -20.03
CA ARG A 138 19.18 -41.56 -20.88
C ARG A 138 20.08 -42.60 -20.23
N ASN A 139 20.27 -42.55 -18.91
CA ASN A 139 21.04 -43.55 -18.19
C ASN A 139 20.35 -44.92 -18.18
N ILE A 140 19.02 -44.96 -17.98
CA ILE A 140 18.22 -46.20 -18.00
C ILE A 140 18.22 -46.85 -19.40
N LYS A 141 18.31 -46.08 -20.48
CA LYS A 141 18.37 -46.62 -21.86
C LYS A 141 19.76 -47.12 -22.28
N LYS A 142 20.81 -46.83 -21.49
CA LYS A 142 22.21 -47.16 -21.83
C LYS A 142 22.80 -48.26 -20.95
N GLY A 143 22.10 -48.67 -19.88
CA GLY A 143 22.35 -49.92 -19.16
C GLY A 143 21.33 -50.96 -19.60
#